data_AF-A0A090X2H9-F1
#
_entry.id   AF-A0A090X2H9-F1
#
_cell.length_a   1.000
_cell.length_b   1.000
_cell.length_c   1.000
_cell.angle_alpha   90.00
_cell.angle_beta   90.00
_cell.angle_gamma   90.00
#
_symmetry.space_group_name_H-M   'P 1'
#
loop_
_entity.id
_entity.type
_entity.pdbx_description
1 polymer ?
#
loop_
_entity_poly.entity_id
_entity_poly.type
_entity_poly.pdbx_seq_one_letter_code
_entity_poly.pdbx_strand_id
1 'polypeptide(L)'
;MVAVFFNFRVPQKENALLKERAKNMEREMQFQKTFASEIDGIKSMIDSLDIPGQNVSFINNLIGSKLADVQTTIPREDSTYRYNMYLGVIETLVDLQKAKKELHGLADAKSKIEEYKVALESTRNELEQTKRDRDILRLSQK
;
A
#
# COMPACT_ATOMS: atom_id res chain seq x y z
N MET A 1 -51.74 -37.15 -20.50
CA MET A 1 -51.44 -36.48 -19.22
C MET A 1 -49.96 -36.25 -18.95
N VAL A 2 -49.03 -37.07 -19.45
CA VAL A 2 -47.58 -36.90 -19.22
C VAL A 2 -47.04 -35.59 -19.82
N ALA A 3 -47.46 -35.21 -21.04
CA ALA A 3 -46.97 -34.00 -21.72
C ALA A 3 -47.26 -32.67 -20.98
N VAL A 4 -48.41 -32.56 -20.29
CA VAL A 4 -48.78 -31.35 -19.53
C VAL A 4 -47.94 -31.23 -18.25
N PHE A 5 -47.62 -32.36 -17.59
CA PHE A 5 -46.73 -32.40 -16.43
C PHE A 5 -45.28 -32.03 -16.78
N PHE A 6 -44.78 -32.42 -17.95
CA PHE A 6 -43.45 -31.98 -18.42
C PHE A 6 -43.44 -30.48 -18.75
N ASN A 7 -44.51 -29.96 -19.36
CA ASN A 7 -44.61 -28.56 -19.75
C ASN A 7 -44.72 -27.60 -18.55
N PHE A 8 -45.24 -28.03 -17.40
CA PHE A 8 -45.26 -27.20 -16.19
C PHE A 8 -44.02 -27.35 -15.31
N ARG A 9 -43.38 -28.54 -15.28
CA ARG A 9 -42.25 -28.83 -14.39
C ARG A 9 -40.91 -28.34 -14.94
N VAL A 10 -40.77 -28.24 -16.27
CA VAL A 10 -39.58 -27.66 -16.92
C VAL A 10 -39.46 -26.14 -16.65
N PRO A 11 -40.50 -25.31 -16.86
CA PRO A 11 -40.45 -23.88 -16.52
C PRO A 11 -40.23 -23.61 -15.03
N GLN A 12 -40.75 -24.45 -14.13
CA GLN A 12 -40.51 -24.29 -12.70
C GLN A 12 -39.05 -24.57 -12.33
N LYS A 13 -38.42 -25.60 -12.91
CA LYS A 13 -37.00 -25.89 -12.70
C LYS A 13 -36.09 -24.82 -13.32
N GLU A 14 -36.42 -24.36 -14.53
CA GLU A 14 -35.69 -23.27 -15.19
C GLU A 14 -35.79 -21.96 -14.41
N ASN A 15 -36.99 -21.60 -13.93
CA ASN A 15 -37.17 -20.44 -13.07
C ASN A 15 -36.41 -20.56 -11.74
N ALA A 16 -36.35 -21.75 -11.14
CA ALA A 16 -35.57 -21.97 -9.93
C ALA A 16 -34.07 -21.79 -10.19
N LEU A 17 -33.56 -22.35 -11.28
CA LEU A 17 -32.17 -22.23 -11.70
C LEU A 17 -31.80 -20.80 -12.09
N LEU A 18 -32.70 -20.06 -12.74
CA LEU A 18 -32.53 -18.64 -13.04
C LEU A 18 -32.47 -17.80 -11.76
N LYS A 19 -33.35 -18.06 -10.79
CA LYS A 19 -33.31 -17.39 -9.48
C LYS A 19 -32.02 -17.67 -8.72
N GLU A 20 -31.53 -18.89 -8.76
CA GLU A 20 -30.26 -19.27 -8.15
C GLU A 20 -29.08 -18.55 -8.80
N ARG A 21 -29.02 -18.51 -10.13
CA ARG A 21 -28.00 -17.76 -10.87
C ARG A 21 -28.05 -16.26 -10.57
N ALA A 22 -29.25 -15.67 -10.53
CA ALA A 22 -29.42 -14.26 -10.18
C ALA A 22 -28.89 -13.98 -8.76
N LYS A 23 -29.20 -14.84 -7.79
CA LYS A 23 -28.68 -14.73 -6.42
C LYS A 23 -27.15 -14.87 -6.34
N ASN A 24 -26.55 -15.71 -7.18
CA ASN A 24 -25.09 -15.85 -7.26
C ASN A 24 -24.44 -14.60 -7.85
N MET A 25 -25.03 -14.04 -8.92
CA MET A 25 -24.57 -12.79 -9.53
C MET A 25 -24.68 -11.61 -8.55
N GLU A 26 -25.78 -11.51 -7.81
CA GLU A 26 -25.97 -10.43 -6.83
C GLU A 26 -24.95 -10.52 -5.68
N ARG A 27 -24.63 -11.73 -5.21
CA ARG A 27 -23.55 -11.96 -4.25
C ARG A 27 -22.19 -11.54 -4.79
N GLU A 28 -21.88 -11.94 -6.02
CA GLU A 28 -20.62 -11.59 -6.68
C GLU A 28 -20.49 -10.07 -6.88
N MET A 29 -21.55 -9.40 -7.34
CA MET A 29 -21.57 -7.94 -7.49
C MET A 29 -21.39 -7.23 -6.15
N GLN A 30 -22.03 -7.72 -5.10
CA GLN A 30 -21.88 -7.15 -3.77
C GLN A 30 -20.46 -7.33 -3.23
N PHE A 31 -19.86 -8.50 -3.43
CA PHE A 31 -18.46 -8.74 -3.09
C PHE A 31 -17.53 -7.79 -3.84
N GLN A 32 -17.67 -7.71 -5.18
CA GLN A 32 -16.86 -6.82 -6.02
C GLN A 32 -16.94 -5.36 -5.57
N LYS A 33 -18.15 -4.89 -5.23
CA LYS A 33 -18.36 -3.54 -4.73
C LYS A 33 -17.66 -3.30 -3.40
N THR A 34 -17.78 -4.23 -2.45
CA THR A 34 -17.11 -4.13 -1.15
C THR A 34 -15.60 -4.15 -1.33
N PHE A 35 -15.08 -5.11 -2.10
CA PHE A 35 -13.66 -5.23 -2.40
C PHE A 35 -13.10 -3.94 -3.01
N ALA A 36 -13.76 -3.40 -4.04
CA ALA A 36 -13.34 -2.14 -4.66
C ALA A 36 -13.30 -0.98 -3.65
N SER A 37 -14.32 -0.87 -2.79
CA SER A 37 -14.34 0.17 -1.75
C SER A 37 -13.22 0.03 -0.71
N GLU A 38 -12.87 -1.21 -0.33
CA GLU A 38 -11.77 -1.47 0.60
C GLU A 38 -10.42 -1.12 -0.03
N ILE A 39 -10.23 -1.49 -1.30
CA ILE A 39 -9.04 -1.16 -2.09
C ILE A 39 -8.87 0.34 -2.26
N ASP A 40 -9.94 1.08 -2.59
CA ASP A 40 -9.89 2.55 -2.69
C ASP A 40 -9.52 3.19 -1.35
N GLY A 41 -10.05 2.66 -0.24
CA GLY A 41 -9.69 3.10 1.10
C GLY A 41 -8.20 2.87 1.41
N ILE A 42 -7.67 1.70 1.07
CA ILE A 42 -6.25 1.38 1.25
C ILE A 42 -5.37 2.28 0.39
N LYS A 43 -5.75 2.52 -0.86
CA LYS A 43 -5.03 3.44 -1.75
C LYS A 43 -4.94 4.85 -1.17
N SER A 44 -6.05 5.37 -0.63
CA SER A 44 -6.07 6.66 0.05
C SER A 44 -5.12 6.72 1.25
N MET A 45 -5.00 5.63 2.02
CA MET A 45 -4.03 5.53 3.11
C MET A 45 -2.58 5.49 2.59
N ILE A 46 -2.31 4.81 1.48
CA ILE A 46 -0.99 4.81 0.84
C ILE A 46 -0.66 6.23 0.34
N ASP A 47 -1.64 6.96 -0.19
CA ASP A 47 -1.48 8.36 -0.60
C ASP A 47 -1.24 9.30 0.58
N SER A 48 -1.80 9.00 1.76
CA SER A 48 -1.55 9.80 2.95
C SER A 48 -0.14 9.65 3.53
N LEU A 49 0.64 8.62 3.12
CA LEU A 49 2.03 8.46 3.55
C LEU A 49 2.91 9.65 3.13
N ASP A 50 2.57 10.32 2.02
CA ASP A 50 3.34 11.47 1.51
C ASP A 50 3.07 12.76 2.31
N ILE A 51 2.11 12.76 3.25
CA ILE A 51 1.73 13.93 4.03
C ILE A 51 2.71 14.15 5.20
N PRO A 52 3.43 15.28 5.25
CA PRO A 52 4.36 15.57 6.35
C PRO A 52 3.66 15.63 7.71
N GLY A 53 4.33 15.15 8.75
CA GLY A 53 3.83 15.21 10.13
C GLY A 53 2.92 14.05 10.55
N GLN A 54 2.61 13.11 9.66
CA GLN A 54 1.91 11.88 10.03
C GLN A 54 2.85 10.83 10.62
N ASN A 55 2.32 9.96 11.47
CA ASN A 55 3.06 8.80 11.95
C ASN A 55 3.10 7.71 10.84
N VAL A 56 4.07 7.85 9.94
CA VAL A 56 4.31 6.97 8.79
C VAL A 56 4.42 5.49 9.22
N SER A 57 5.02 5.21 10.38
CA SER A 57 5.16 3.84 10.89
C SER A 57 3.80 3.24 11.28
N PHE A 58 2.98 3.99 12.01
CA PHE A 58 1.63 3.56 12.39
C PHE A 58 0.75 3.31 11.17
N ILE A 59 0.76 4.24 10.20
CA ILE A 59 -0.06 4.12 8.99
C ILE A 59 0.37 2.92 8.15
N ASN A 60 1.68 2.67 8.02
CA ASN A 60 2.17 1.48 7.32
C ASN A 60 1.69 0.18 7.95
N ASN A 61 1.70 0.08 9.28
CA ASN A 61 1.18 -1.11 9.97
C ASN A 61 -0.34 -1.28 9.74
N LEU A 62 -1.08 -0.18 9.75
CA LEU A 62 -2.52 -0.18 9.50
C LEU A 62 -2.85 -0.63 8.06
N ILE A 63 -2.11 -0.13 7.06
CA ILE A 63 -2.24 -0.54 5.66
C ILE A 63 -2.00 -2.05 5.53
N GLY A 64 -0.91 -2.55 6.13
CA GLY A 64 -0.57 -3.98 6.09
C GLY A 64 -1.66 -4.86 6.72
N SER A 65 -2.21 -4.44 7.87
CA SER A 65 -3.34 -5.13 8.51
C SER A 65 -4.57 -5.17 7.60
N LYS A 66 -4.93 -4.03 7.00
CA LYS A 66 -6.10 -3.95 6.11
C LYS A 66 -5.93 -4.81 4.86
N LEU A 67 -4.75 -4.81 4.24
CA LEU A 67 -4.47 -5.67 3.09
C LEU A 67 -4.61 -7.16 3.45
N ALA A 68 -4.12 -7.58 4.62
CA ALA A 68 -4.29 -8.93 5.11
C ALA A 68 -5.77 -9.27 5.35
N ASP A 69 -6.53 -8.36 5.97
CA ASP A 69 -7.96 -8.54 6.21
C ASP A 69 -8.71 -8.73 4.89
N VAL A 70 -8.51 -7.85 3.91
CA VAL A 70 -9.12 -7.97 2.57
C VAL A 70 -8.73 -9.28 1.88
N GLN A 71 -7.47 -9.71 2.02
CA GLN A 71 -7.02 -10.99 1.44
C GLN A 71 -7.81 -12.18 2.01
N THR A 72 -8.19 -12.14 3.29
CA THR A 72 -8.97 -13.21 3.93
C THR A 72 -10.42 -13.28 3.44
N THR A 73 -10.98 -12.19 2.90
CA THR A 73 -12.37 -12.16 2.44
C THR A 73 -12.54 -12.70 1.02
N ILE A 74 -11.44 -12.86 0.27
CA ILE A 74 -11.48 -13.34 -1.13
C ILE A 74 -12.00 -14.79 -1.19
N PRO A 75 -13.10 -15.07 -1.92
CA PRO A 75 -13.61 -16.41 -2.09
C PRO A 75 -12.61 -17.32 -2.81
N ARG A 76 -12.23 -18.44 -2.18
CA ARG A 76 -11.35 -19.46 -2.78
C ARG A 76 -12.07 -20.39 -3.75
N GLU A 77 -13.40 -20.41 -3.69
CA GLU A 77 -14.25 -21.34 -4.46
C GLU A 77 -14.56 -20.82 -5.87
N ASP A 78 -14.28 -19.55 -6.15
CA ASP A 78 -14.51 -18.97 -7.47
C ASP A 78 -13.42 -19.34 -8.47
N SER A 79 -13.77 -19.30 -9.77
CA SER A 79 -12.86 -19.63 -10.87
C SER A 79 -11.46 -19.07 -10.61
N THR A 80 -10.43 -19.91 -10.75
CA THR A 80 -9.02 -19.57 -10.44
C THR A 80 -8.59 -18.21 -10.99
N TYR A 81 -9.15 -17.79 -12.12
CA TYR A 81 -8.92 -16.47 -12.72
C TYR A 81 -9.33 -15.28 -11.83
N ARG A 82 -10.54 -15.26 -11.26
CA ARG A 82 -11.02 -14.15 -10.41
C ARG A 82 -10.24 -14.06 -9.10
N TYR A 83 -9.99 -15.22 -8.48
CA TYR A 83 -9.16 -15.30 -7.29
C TYR A 83 -7.77 -14.69 -7.52
N ASN A 84 -7.10 -15.11 -8.60
CA ASN A 84 -5.78 -14.58 -8.97
C ASN A 84 -5.82 -13.09 -9.30
N MET A 85 -6.90 -12.60 -9.91
CA MET A 85 -7.07 -11.18 -10.19
C MET A 85 -7.12 -10.36 -8.88
N TYR A 86 -7.93 -10.76 -7.91
CA TYR A 86 -8.01 -10.06 -6.62
C TYR A 86 -6.69 -10.10 -5.86
N LEU A 87 -6.00 -11.25 -5.86
CA LEU A 87 -4.66 -11.36 -5.28
C LEU A 87 -3.65 -10.44 -5.97
N GLY A 88 -3.66 -10.38 -7.31
CA GLY A 88 -2.75 -9.51 -8.05
C GLY A 88 -2.96 -8.03 -7.74
N VAL A 89 -4.21 -7.61 -7.49
CA VAL A 89 -4.50 -6.24 -7.01
C VAL A 89 -3.89 -5.99 -5.63
N ILE A 90 -4.05 -6.94 -4.69
CA ILE A 90 -3.47 -6.85 -3.35
C ILE A 90 -1.94 -6.79 -3.42
N GLU A 91 -1.30 -7.68 -4.19
CA GLU A 91 0.14 -7.71 -4.39
C GLU A 91 0.66 -6.37 -4.94
N THR A 92 -0.02 -5.80 -5.93
CA THR A 92 0.33 -4.49 -6.49
C THR A 92 0.31 -3.39 -5.42
N LEU A 93 -0.66 -3.42 -4.50
CA LEU A 93 -0.73 -2.43 -3.41
C LEU A 93 0.35 -2.65 -2.35
N VAL A 94 0.71 -3.91 -2.06
CA VAL A 94 1.84 -4.23 -1.18
C VAL A 94 3.14 -3.69 -1.77
N ASP A 95 3.36 -3.90 -3.06
CA ASP A 95 4.54 -3.39 -3.76
C ASP A 95 4.57 -1.85 -3.76
N LEU A 96 3.42 -1.21 -4.00
CA LEU A 96 3.29 0.25 -3.94
C LEU A 96 3.59 0.78 -2.54
N GLN A 97 3.06 0.15 -1.49
CA GLN A 97 3.34 0.50 -0.10
C GLN A 97 4.83 0.42 0.19
N LYS A 98 5.48 -0.67 -0.23
CA LYS A 98 6.91 -0.90 -0.04
C LYS A 98 7.74 0.18 -0.76
N ALA A 99 7.41 0.47 -2.02
CA ALA A 99 8.09 1.49 -2.80
C ALA A 99 7.99 2.88 -2.14
N LYS A 100 6.81 3.27 -1.63
CA LYS A 100 6.65 4.55 -0.90
C LYS A 100 7.48 4.59 0.38
N LYS A 101 7.51 3.50 1.15
CA LYS A 101 8.34 3.40 2.36
C LYS A 101 9.83 3.58 2.04
N GLU A 102 10.31 2.95 0.98
CA GLU A 102 11.70 3.09 0.52
C GLU A 102 12.02 4.52 0.08
N LEU A 103 11.11 5.16 -0.68
CA LEU A 103 11.25 6.56 -1.09
C LEU A 103 11.39 7.53 0.09
N HIS A 104 10.58 7.36 1.13
CA HIS A 104 10.71 8.15 2.37
C HIS A 104 12.06 7.92 3.05
N GLY A 105 12.50 6.65 3.16
CA GLY A 105 13.81 6.34 3.75
C GLY A 105 14.97 6.98 2.98
N LEU A 106 14.88 7.05 1.65
CA LEU A 106 15.86 7.73 0.81
C LEU A 106 15.84 9.26 0.99
N ALA A 107 14.66 9.86 1.14
CA ALA A 107 14.53 11.29 1.43
C ALA A 107 15.19 11.66 2.78
N ASP A 108 14.95 10.86 3.82
CA ASP A 108 15.57 11.04 5.13
C ASP A 108 17.09 10.89 5.07
N ALA A 109 17.58 9.88 4.33
CA ALA A 109 19.01 9.66 4.14
C ALA A 109 19.67 10.85 3.41
N LYS A 110 18.99 11.41 2.40
CA LYS A 110 19.45 12.60 1.68
C LYS A 110 19.56 13.82 2.60
N SER A 111 18.59 14.03 3.49
CA SER A 111 18.65 15.14 4.48
C SER A 111 19.88 15.01 5.37
N LYS A 112 20.11 13.81 5.93
CA LYS A 112 21.27 13.54 6.80
C LYS A 112 22.61 13.74 6.09
N ILE A 113 22.70 13.34 4.82
CA ILE A 113 23.92 13.56 4.01
C ILE A 113 24.20 15.07 3.89
N GLU A 114 23.16 15.87 3.67
CA GLU A 114 23.33 17.31 3.51
C GLU A 114 23.72 17.98 4.84
N GLU A 115 23.11 17.56 5.96
CA GLU A 115 23.52 17.97 7.31
C GLU A 115 24.99 17.63 7.58
N TYR A 116 25.44 16.43 7.23
CA TYR A 116 26.83 16.02 7.42
C TYR A 116 27.82 16.77 6.54
N LYS A 117 27.45 17.14 5.31
CA LYS A 117 28.29 17.99 4.46
C LYS A 117 28.50 19.37 5.07
N VAL A 118 27.43 19.99 5.56
CA VAL A 118 27.49 21.31 6.22
C VAL A 118 28.37 21.22 7.47
N ALA A 119 28.18 20.21 8.31
CA ALA A 119 29.00 19.99 9.50
C ALA A 119 30.48 19.80 9.14
N LEU A 120 30.78 18.99 8.13
CA LEU A 120 32.14 18.74 7.66
C LEU A 120 32.82 20.03 7.16
N GLU A 121 32.08 20.88 6.45
CA GLU A 121 32.59 22.17 5.98
C GLU A 121 32.88 23.12 7.15
N SER A 122 31.97 23.21 8.13
CA SER A 122 32.20 24.01 9.35
C SER A 122 33.45 23.55 10.09
N THR A 123 33.59 22.24 10.33
CA THR A 123 34.75 21.68 11.02
C THR A 123 36.06 21.93 10.26
N ARG A 124 36.03 21.89 8.92
CA ARG A 124 37.21 22.23 8.10
C ARG A 124 37.59 23.70 8.26
N ASN A 125 36.62 24.60 8.24
CA ASN A 125 36.85 26.03 8.41
C ASN A 125 37.39 26.34 9.82
N GLU A 126 36.82 25.75 10.86
CA GLU A 126 37.29 25.88 12.25
C GLU A 126 38.72 25.34 12.41
N LEU A 127 39.04 24.22 11.76
CA LEU A 127 40.40 23.65 11.79
C LEU A 127 41.41 24.57 11.10
N GLU A 128 41.04 25.19 9.97
CA GLU A 128 41.90 26.17 9.31
C GLU A 128 42.09 27.44 10.13
N GLN A 129 41.05 27.93 10.80
CA GLN A 129 41.16 29.06 11.73
C GLN A 129 42.10 28.73 12.89
N THR A 130 41.88 27.59 13.54
CA THR A 130 42.73 27.12 14.66
C THR A 130 44.19 26.98 14.25
N LYS A 131 44.46 26.47 13.04
CA LYS A 131 45.82 26.39 12.49
C LYS A 131 46.43 27.78 12.31
N ARG A 132 45.69 28.72 11.72
CA ARG A 132 46.13 30.12 11.55
C ARG A 132 46.45 30.78 12.89
N ASP A 133 45.55 30.65 13.87
CA ASP A 133 45.72 31.23 15.21
C ASP A 133 46.96 30.67 15.91
N ARG A 134 47.16 29.35 15.83
CA ARG A 134 48.35 28.69 16.36
C ARG A 134 49.64 29.20 15.71
N ASP A 135 49.63 29.41 14.40
CA ASP A 135 50.81 29.88 13.68
C ASP A 135 51.13 31.35 14.00
N ILE A 136 50.11 32.19 14.21
CA ILE A 136 50.27 33.57 14.72
C ILE A 136 50.92 33.57 16.11
N LEU A 137 50.42 32.75 17.03
CA LEU A 137 50.96 32.64 18.40
C LEU A 137 52.43 32.18 18.42
N ARG A 138 52.82 31.29 17.50
CA ARG A 138 54.21 30.85 17.34
C ARG A 138 55.14 31.96 16.85
N LEU A 139 54.63 32.82 15.97
CA LEU A 139 55.40 33.96 15.45
C LEU A 139 55.55 35.08 16.48
N SER A 140 54.56 35.29 17.35
CA SER A 140 54.61 36.33 18.39
C SER A 140 55.51 35.99 19.59
N GLN A 141 55.97 34.75 19.71
CA GLN A 141 56.87 34.29 20.78
C GLN A 141 58.35 34.29 20.41
N LYS A 142 58.69 34.71 19.18
CA LYS A 142 60.06 34.97 18.71
C LYS A 142 60.36 36.46 18.74
#